data_AF-A0A832GRY3-F1
#
_entry.id   AF-A0A832GRY3-F1
#
_cell.length_a   1.000
_cell.length_b   1.000
_cell.length_c   1.000
_cell.angle_alpha   90.00
_cell.angle_beta   90.00
_cell.angle_gamma   90.00
#
_symmetry.space_group_name_H-M   'P 1'
#
loop_
_entity.id
_entity.type
_entity.pdbx_description
1 polymer ?
#
loop_
_entity_poly.entity_id
_entity_poly.type
_entity_poly.pdbx_seq_one_letter_code
_entity_poly.pdbx_strand_id
1 'polypeptide(L)'
;MKNVKIIKKEVRAIGFDDGGVNSKSIIGVIFRGNICLEGLIKIEAAYNINVTEEIIKVLKSSPHFKQLRIIMLNKDVLIGEKIDLQKIYEETKLPVIVFYRGKILKKGFSTIKINKRKIYFKTVGLNQNLIKEVLKNFSLKKGFPEPLRVAFLIAKAFKRFKHSTS
;
A
#
# COMPACT_ATOMS: atom_id res chain seq x y z
N MET A 1 -22.11 -1.45 -6.12
CA MET A 1 -20.83 -0.71 -6.14
C MET A 1 -20.92 0.49 -5.19
N LYS A 2 -19.95 0.70 -4.30
CA LYS A 2 -19.84 2.00 -3.59
C LYS A 2 -19.08 2.95 -4.51
N ASN A 3 -19.79 3.77 -5.27
CA ASN A 3 -19.18 4.87 -6.03
C ASN A 3 -18.54 5.84 -5.02
N VAL A 4 -17.24 5.70 -4.81
CA VAL A 4 -16.48 6.62 -3.96
C VAL A 4 -16.40 7.94 -4.71
N LYS A 5 -17.27 8.89 -4.37
CA LYS A 5 -17.27 10.25 -4.95
C LYS A 5 -16.36 11.22 -4.19
N ILE A 6 -16.10 10.94 -2.91
CA ILE A 6 -15.37 11.82 -1.99
C ILE A 6 -14.51 10.98 -1.04
N ILE A 7 -13.25 11.36 -0.83
CA ILE A 7 -12.38 10.76 0.18
C ILE A 7 -12.43 11.60 1.48
N LYS A 8 -13.16 11.10 2.49
CA LYS A 8 -13.23 11.74 3.82
C LYS A 8 -11.85 11.79 4.48
N LYS A 9 -11.58 12.83 5.28
CA LYS A 9 -10.28 13.02 5.97
C LYS A 9 -9.90 11.86 6.89
N GLU A 10 -10.88 11.26 7.58
CA GLU A 10 -10.69 10.13 8.50
C GLU A 10 -10.87 8.76 7.83
N VAL A 11 -10.70 8.69 6.50
CA VAL A 11 -10.74 7.41 5.79
C VAL A 11 -9.64 6.48 6.29
N ARG A 12 -9.94 5.19 6.39
CA ARG A 12 -8.95 4.17 6.75
C ARG A 12 -8.38 3.50 5.52
N ALA A 13 -7.06 3.46 5.45
CA ALA A 13 -6.33 2.71 4.44
C ALA A 13 -5.32 1.79 5.08
N ILE A 14 -4.96 0.75 4.35
CA ILE A 14 -3.81 -0.10 4.66
C ILE A 14 -2.73 0.12 3.60
N GLY A 15 -1.48 0.29 4.04
CA GLY A 15 -0.32 0.40 3.16
C GLY A 15 0.59 -0.82 3.31
N PHE A 16 0.95 -1.47 2.21
CA PHE A 16 1.88 -2.60 2.20
C PHE A 16 3.24 -2.25 1.56
N ASP A 17 4.30 -2.76 2.18
CA ASP A 17 5.67 -2.68 1.71
C ASP A 17 6.49 -3.91 2.16
N ASP A 18 7.53 -4.25 1.40
CA ASP A 18 8.45 -5.35 1.73
C ASP A 18 9.79 -4.87 2.32
N GLY A 19 10.11 -3.56 2.26
CA GLY A 19 11.39 -3.04 2.73
C GLY A 19 12.53 -3.12 1.71
N GLY A 20 12.24 -3.54 0.47
CA GLY A 20 13.19 -3.58 -0.64
C GLY A 20 13.72 -4.97 -0.98
N VAL A 21 14.99 -5.04 -1.37
CA VAL A 21 15.64 -6.25 -1.91
C VAL A 21 15.89 -7.29 -0.81
N ASN A 22 15.75 -8.58 -1.15
CA ASN A 22 15.95 -9.74 -0.25
C ASN A 22 15.08 -9.72 1.01
N SER A 23 13.85 -9.25 0.87
CA SER A 23 12.90 -9.17 1.97
C SER A 23 12.16 -10.48 2.12
N LYS A 24 12.03 -10.96 3.37
CA LYS A 24 11.35 -12.23 3.71
C LYS A 24 9.97 -12.02 4.34
N SER A 25 9.45 -10.79 4.28
CA SER A 25 8.15 -10.46 4.83
C SER A 25 7.60 -9.22 4.15
N ILE A 26 6.28 -9.15 4.09
CA ILE A 26 5.54 -7.96 3.70
C ILE A 26 4.86 -7.42 4.94
N ILE A 27 4.96 -6.11 5.15
CA ILE A 27 4.35 -5.40 6.26
C ILE A 27 3.19 -4.56 5.73
N GLY A 28 2.01 -4.76 6.30
CA GLY A 28 0.84 -3.91 6.14
C GLY A 28 0.63 -3.03 7.37
N VAL A 29 0.42 -1.73 7.18
CA VAL A 29 0.08 -0.81 8.27
C VAL A 29 -1.24 -0.13 8.00
N ILE A 30 -2.11 -0.08 9.01
CA ILE A 30 -3.42 0.53 8.92
C ILE A 30 -3.35 1.93 9.49
N PHE A 31 -3.85 2.88 8.73
CA PHE A 31 -3.90 4.28 9.10
C PHE A 31 -5.30 4.84 8.95
N ARG A 32 -5.68 5.72 9.88
CA ARG A 32 -6.80 6.64 9.75
C ARG A 32 -6.27 8.01 9.36
N GLY A 33 -6.48 8.40 8.10
CA GLY A 33 -5.85 9.57 7.49
C GLY A 33 -4.32 9.54 7.61
N ASN A 34 -3.69 10.70 7.80
CA ASN A 34 -2.24 10.83 7.95
C ASN A 34 -1.78 10.99 9.41
N ILE A 35 -2.67 10.74 10.39
CA ILE A 35 -2.46 11.12 11.79
C ILE A 35 -2.32 9.90 12.71
N CYS A 36 -3.08 8.83 12.47
CA CYS A 36 -3.21 7.73 13.42
C CYS A 36 -2.88 6.38 12.78
N LEU A 37 -1.84 5.70 13.28
CA LEU A 37 -1.57 4.29 13.01
C LEU A 37 -2.46 3.45 13.93
N GLU A 38 -3.33 2.62 13.34
CA GLU A 38 -4.32 1.83 14.08
C GLU A 38 -4.01 0.32 14.11
N GLY A 39 -3.11 -0.16 13.26
CA GLY A 39 -2.81 -1.59 13.22
C GLY A 39 -1.63 -1.96 12.34
N LEU A 40 -1.11 -3.16 12.57
CA LEU A 40 0.01 -3.77 11.86
C LEU A 40 -0.37 -5.19 11.45
N ILE A 41 -0.04 -5.56 10.21
CA ILE A 41 -0.18 -6.91 9.67
C ILE A 41 1.17 -7.33 9.11
N LYS A 42 1.58 -8.57 9.37
CA LYS A 42 2.78 -9.17 8.81
C LYS A 42 2.38 -10.38 7.98
N ILE A 43 2.88 -10.44 6.76
CA ILE A 43 2.83 -11.63 5.89
C ILE A 43 4.26 -12.16 5.82
N GLU A 44 4.48 -13.42 6.17
CA GLU A 44 5.79 -14.07 6.01
C GLU A 44 5.94 -14.61 4.59
N ALA A 45 7.06 -14.31 3.95
CA ALA A 45 7.35 -14.80 2.61
C ALA A 45 7.87 -16.24 2.70
N ALA A 46 6.98 -17.21 2.50
CA ALA A 46 7.37 -18.60 2.24
C ALA A 46 7.98 -18.74 0.83
N TYR A 47 8.68 -19.85 0.59
CA TYR A 47 9.16 -20.19 -0.76
C TYR A 47 7.96 -20.30 -1.72
N ASN A 48 8.06 -19.67 -2.90
CA ASN A 48 7.00 -19.60 -3.92
C ASN A 48 5.66 -19.00 -3.45
N ILE A 49 5.68 -18.07 -2.50
CA ILE A 49 4.49 -17.34 -2.06
C ILE A 49 3.78 -16.62 -3.22
N ASN A 50 2.45 -16.78 -3.29
CA ASN A 50 1.58 -15.92 -4.08
C ASN A 50 1.16 -14.71 -3.23
N VAL A 51 1.78 -13.57 -3.47
CA VAL A 51 1.57 -12.36 -2.65
C VAL A 51 0.16 -11.83 -2.79
N THR A 52 -0.40 -11.90 -3.99
CA THR A 52 -1.77 -11.46 -4.26
C THR A 52 -2.77 -12.20 -3.35
N GLU A 53 -2.66 -13.53 -3.28
CA GLU A 53 -3.54 -14.36 -2.45
C GLU A 53 -3.33 -14.10 -0.96
N GLU A 54 -2.08 -14.02 -0.51
CA GLU A 54 -1.79 -13.80 0.90
C GLU A 54 -2.28 -12.42 1.36
N ILE A 55 -2.17 -11.37 0.53
CA ILE A 55 -2.78 -10.05 0.82
C ILE A 55 -4.29 -10.19 0.98
N ILE A 56 -4.98 -10.84 0.04
CA ILE A 56 -6.45 -11.00 0.09
C ILE A 56 -6.87 -11.75 1.36
N LYS A 57 -6.17 -12.85 1.66
CA LYS A 57 -6.41 -13.70 2.83
C LYS A 57 -6.27 -12.91 4.13
N VAL A 58 -5.13 -12.23 4.34
CA VAL A 58 -4.92 -11.47 5.60
C VAL A 58 -5.84 -10.27 5.72
N LEU A 59 -6.22 -9.65 4.60
CA LEU A 59 -7.20 -8.57 4.62
C LEU A 59 -8.56 -9.10 5.05
N LYS A 60 -9.07 -10.15 4.43
CA LYS A 60 -10.40 -10.70 4.73
C LYS A 60 -10.49 -11.30 6.13
N SER A 61 -9.40 -11.84 6.68
CA SER A 61 -9.36 -12.36 8.06
C SER A 61 -9.14 -11.27 9.12
N SER A 62 -8.70 -10.07 8.74
CA SER A 62 -8.41 -8.99 9.69
C SER A 62 -9.69 -8.42 10.31
N PRO A 63 -9.73 -8.17 11.63
CA PRO A 63 -10.86 -7.47 12.26
C PRO A 63 -11.06 -6.05 11.71
N HIS A 64 -10.03 -5.45 11.12
CA HIS A 64 -10.09 -4.13 10.54
C HIS A 64 -10.71 -4.09 9.13
N PHE A 65 -10.97 -5.22 8.47
CA PHE A 65 -11.37 -5.26 7.07
C PHE A 65 -12.61 -4.39 6.77
N LYS A 66 -13.65 -4.50 7.59
CA LYS A 66 -14.93 -3.79 7.40
C LYS A 66 -14.79 -2.26 7.46
N GLN A 67 -13.78 -1.75 8.14
CA GLN A 67 -13.51 -0.31 8.27
C GLN A 67 -12.55 0.22 7.22
N LEU A 68 -11.75 -0.63 6.57
CA LEU A 68 -10.87 -0.24 5.47
C LEU A 68 -11.68 0.26 4.27
N ARG A 69 -11.09 1.23 3.55
CA ARG A 69 -11.68 1.83 2.36
C ARG A 69 -10.72 1.88 1.18
N ILE A 70 -9.41 1.77 1.41
CA ILE A 70 -8.37 1.87 0.38
C ILE A 70 -7.22 0.92 0.74
N ILE A 71 -6.66 0.26 -0.26
CA ILE A 71 -5.43 -0.50 -0.17
C ILE A 71 -4.34 0.25 -0.94
N MET A 72 -3.17 0.43 -0.33
CA MET A 72 -2.02 1.07 -0.95
C MET A 72 -0.83 0.10 -0.99
N LEU A 73 -0.09 0.11 -2.10
CA LEU A 73 1.13 -0.67 -2.29
C LEU A 73 2.27 0.26 -2.71
N ASN A 74 3.48 0.08 -2.19
CA ASN A 74 4.66 0.90 -2.57
C ASN A 74 5.26 0.54 -3.96
N LYS A 75 4.84 -0.59 -4.53
CA LYS A 75 5.23 -1.07 -5.86
C LYS A 75 4.30 -2.21 -6.28
N ASP A 76 4.27 -2.49 -7.57
CA ASP A 76 3.51 -3.58 -8.20
C ASP A 76 4.23 -4.93 -8.14
N VAL A 77 5.42 -4.96 -7.54
CA VAL A 77 6.19 -6.18 -7.27
C VAL A 77 6.67 -6.15 -5.82
N LEU A 78 6.18 -7.04 -4.96
CA LEU A 78 6.66 -7.21 -3.59
C LEU A 78 7.38 -8.55 -3.48
N ILE A 79 8.51 -8.59 -2.76
CA ILE A 79 9.33 -9.79 -2.53
C ILE A 79 9.69 -10.59 -3.80
N GLY A 80 9.72 -9.93 -4.96
CA GLY A 80 10.00 -10.56 -6.26
C GLY A 80 8.77 -11.11 -6.98
N GLU A 81 7.58 -11.07 -6.38
CA GLU A 81 6.32 -11.49 -7.00
C GLU A 81 5.53 -10.28 -7.49
N LYS A 82 4.94 -10.41 -8.68
CA LYS A 82 4.13 -9.38 -9.32
C LYS A 82 2.68 -9.50 -8.86
N ILE A 83 2.15 -8.38 -8.37
CA ILE A 83 0.83 -8.33 -7.74
C ILE A 83 -0.27 -8.11 -8.79
N ASP A 84 -1.33 -8.91 -8.70
CA ASP A 84 -2.56 -8.71 -9.48
C ASP A 84 -3.51 -7.76 -8.74
N LEU A 85 -3.47 -6.49 -9.15
CA LEU A 85 -4.32 -5.43 -8.58
C LEU A 85 -5.81 -5.64 -8.89
N GLN A 86 -6.12 -6.23 -10.05
CA GLN A 86 -7.50 -6.45 -10.46
C GLN A 86 -8.15 -7.50 -9.56
N LYS A 87 -7.43 -8.61 -9.33
CA LYS A 87 -7.88 -9.67 -8.42
C LYS A 87 -8.07 -9.17 -7.00
N ILE A 88 -7.13 -8.38 -6.44
CA ILE A 88 -7.31 -7.79 -5.10
C ILE A 88 -8.57 -6.92 -5.05
N TYR A 89 -8.78 -6.06 -6.05
CA TYR A 89 -9.98 -5.22 -6.10
C TYR A 89 -11.26 -6.05 -6.19
N GLU A 90 -11.29 -7.09 -7.03
CA GLU A 90 -12.45 -7.95 -7.21
C GLU A 90 -12.80 -8.72 -5.94
N GLU A 91 -11.79 -9.25 -5.25
CA GLU A 91 -11.99 -10.05 -4.04
C GLU A 91 -12.29 -9.23 -2.80
N THR A 92 -11.71 -8.03 -2.68
CA THR A 92 -11.87 -7.17 -1.49
C THR A 92 -12.96 -6.11 -1.67
N LYS A 93 -13.32 -5.77 -2.92
CA LYS A 93 -14.13 -4.61 -3.29
C LYS A 93 -13.58 -3.28 -2.76
N LEU A 94 -12.29 -3.22 -2.40
CA LEU A 94 -11.60 -2.02 -1.96
C LEU A 94 -10.71 -1.50 -3.10
N PRO A 95 -10.77 -0.19 -3.41
CA PRO A 95 -9.83 0.43 -4.34
C PRO A 95 -8.37 0.13 -3.97
N VAL A 96 -7.58 -0.26 -4.97
CA VAL A 96 -6.17 -0.62 -4.82
C VAL A 96 -5.32 0.38 -5.58
N ILE A 97 -4.36 0.99 -4.89
CA ILE A 97 -3.48 2.00 -5.46
C ILE A 97 -2.03 1.59 -5.25
N VAL A 98 -1.28 1.43 -6.34
CA VAL A 98 0.17 1.34 -6.29
C VAL A 98 0.74 2.74 -6.42
N PHE A 99 1.61 3.14 -5.50
CA PHE A 99 2.41 4.37 -5.61
C PHE A 99 3.88 4.00 -5.67
N TYR A 100 4.68 4.62 -6.54
CA TYR A 100 6.13 4.52 -6.44
C TYR A 100 6.82 5.87 -6.64
N ARG A 101 8.01 5.99 -6.04
CA ARG A 101 8.92 7.12 -6.25
C ARG A 101 9.96 6.70 -7.28
N GLY A 102 10.04 7.42 -8.38
CA GLY A 102 11.03 7.18 -9.42
C GLY A 102 11.37 8.44 -10.18
N LYS A 103 12.26 8.31 -11.17
CA LYS A 103 12.58 9.39 -12.11
C LYS A 103 11.81 9.25 -13.44
N ILE A 104 11.38 8.03 -13.77
CA ILE A 104 10.83 7.65 -15.07
C ILE A 104 9.41 7.10 -14.88
N LEU A 105 8.52 7.45 -15.81
CA LEU A 105 7.17 6.92 -15.92
C LEU A 105 7.23 5.49 -16.46
N LYS A 106 6.69 4.52 -15.71
CA LYS A 106 6.54 3.13 -16.17
C LYS A 106 5.26 2.96 -16.97
N LYS A 107 5.24 2.00 -17.91
CA LYS A 107 4.04 1.64 -18.67
C LYS A 107 2.89 1.29 -17.72
N GLY A 108 1.70 1.84 -17.99
CA GLY A 108 0.49 1.60 -17.18
C GLY A 108 0.42 2.38 -15.86
N PHE A 109 1.38 3.27 -15.59
CA PHE A 109 1.30 4.24 -14.51
C PHE A 109 0.91 5.62 -15.05
N SER A 110 0.29 6.42 -14.19
CA SER A 110 0.04 7.84 -14.35
C SER A 110 0.97 8.63 -13.43
N THR A 111 1.10 9.93 -13.65
CA THR A 111 1.95 10.81 -12.82
C THR A 111 1.16 11.95 -12.22
N ILE A 112 1.55 12.36 -11.02
CA ILE A 112 1.01 13.52 -10.32
C ILE A 112 2.14 14.28 -9.64
N LYS A 113 2.10 15.61 -9.70
CA LYS A 113 3.09 16.48 -9.04
C LYS A 113 2.52 17.01 -7.73
N ILE A 114 3.16 16.71 -6.60
CA ILE A 114 2.82 17.23 -5.27
C ILE A 114 4.08 17.83 -4.65
N ASN A 115 3.98 19.08 -4.15
CA ASN A 115 5.09 19.81 -3.53
C ASN A 115 6.39 19.74 -4.35
N LYS A 116 6.28 20.04 -5.65
CA LYS A 116 7.35 19.96 -6.66
C LYS A 116 7.92 18.55 -6.93
N ARG A 117 7.44 17.49 -6.27
CA ARG A 117 7.87 16.10 -6.50
C ARG A 117 6.88 15.35 -7.40
N LYS A 118 7.42 14.56 -8.33
CA LYS A 118 6.63 13.63 -9.14
C LYS A 118 6.38 12.35 -8.34
N ILE A 119 5.13 11.92 -8.33
CA ILE A 119 4.69 10.64 -7.78
C ILE A 119 4.01 9.91 -8.91
N TYR A 120 4.31 8.62 -9.03
CA TYR A 120 3.70 7.76 -10.03
C TYR A 120 2.71 6.85 -9.33
N PHE A 121 1.59 6.60 -10.00
CA PHE A 121 0.56 5.74 -9.44
C PHE A 121 -0.13 4.91 -10.50
N LYS A 122 -0.64 3.74 -10.09
CA LYS A 122 -1.55 2.90 -10.86
C LYS A 122 -2.69 2.53 -9.92
N THR A 123 -3.93 2.57 -10.38
CA THR A 123 -5.09 2.32 -9.53
C THR A 123 -6.10 1.42 -10.21
N VAL A 124 -6.79 0.61 -9.40
CA VAL A 124 -7.97 -0.17 -9.79
C VAL A 124 -9.09 0.18 -8.81
N GLY A 125 -10.30 0.40 -9.33
CA GLY A 125 -11.47 0.72 -8.50
C GLY A 125 -11.53 2.18 -8.00
N LEU A 126 -10.65 3.07 -8.46
CA LEU A 126 -10.69 4.50 -8.14
C LEU A 126 -10.50 5.37 -9.39
N ASN A 127 -11.26 6.45 -9.49
CA ASN A 127 -11.04 7.47 -10.51
C ASN A 127 -9.73 8.23 -10.22
N GLN A 128 -8.93 8.47 -11.26
CA GLN A 128 -7.67 9.22 -11.15
C GLN A 128 -7.82 10.61 -10.50
N ASN A 129 -8.98 11.26 -10.67
CA ASN A 129 -9.25 12.57 -10.08
C ASN A 129 -9.22 12.55 -8.54
N LEU A 130 -9.53 11.41 -7.92
CA LEU A 130 -9.55 11.25 -6.46
C LEU A 130 -8.16 10.97 -5.86
N ILE A 131 -7.15 10.70 -6.69
CA ILE A 131 -5.79 10.41 -6.21
C ILE A 131 -5.18 11.62 -5.49
N LYS A 132 -5.55 12.85 -5.91
CA LYS A 132 -5.16 14.08 -5.19
C LYS A 132 -5.69 14.09 -3.77
N GLU A 133 -6.94 13.70 -3.56
CA GLU A 133 -7.56 13.64 -2.23
C GLU A 133 -6.95 12.55 -1.37
N VAL A 134 -6.70 11.37 -1.96
CA VAL A 134 -5.99 10.29 -1.27
C VAL A 134 -4.62 10.77 -0.78
N LEU A 135 -3.83 11.37 -1.65
CA LEU A 135 -2.51 11.89 -1.28
C LEU A 135 -2.62 13.02 -0.24
N LYS A 136 -3.61 13.92 -0.35
CA LYS A 136 -3.85 14.96 0.65
C LYS A 136 -4.16 14.37 2.03
N ASN A 137 -4.95 13.29 2.08
CA ASN A 137 -5.41 12.69 3.33
C ASN A 137 -4.38 11.75 3.96
N PHE A 138 -3.47 11.16 3.19
CA PHE A 138 -2.51 10.16 3.68
C PHE A 138 -1.05 10.59 3.64
N SER A 139 -0.70 11.69 2.97
CA SER A 139 0.68 12.18 2.91
C SER A 139 0.91 13.32 3.90
N LEU A 140 2.10 13.39 4.50
CA LEU A 140 2.59 14.60 5.18
C LEU A 140 3.35 15.50 4.19
N LYS A 141 4.11 16.48 4.71
CA LYS A 141 4.86 17.51 3.95
C LYS A 141 5.65 16.96 2.74
N LYS A 142 6.13 15.71 2.79
CA LYS A 142 6.96 15.10 1.74
C LYS A 142 6.19 14.50 0.54
N GLY A 143 4.85 14.48 0.59
CA GLY A 143 3.96 14.16 -0.53
C GLY A 143 3.70 12.67 -0.80
N PHE A 144 4.45 11.75 -0.18
CA PHE A 144 4.24 10.30 -0.34
C PHE A 144 3.37 9.76 0.82
N PRO A 145 2.49 8.76 0.59
CA PRO A 145 1.61 8.25 1.65
C PRO A 145 2.39 7.75 2.86
N GLU A 146 2.04 8.25 4.04
CA GLU A 146 2.62 7.81 5.31
C GLU A 146 2.41 6.33 5.60
N PRO A 147 1.27 5.69 5.27
CA PRO A 147 1.12 4.24 5.46
C PRO A 147 2.23 3.46 4.74
N LEU A 148 2.57 3.85 3.51
CA LEU A 148 3.65 3.20 2.77
C LEU A 148 5.02 3.49 3.38
N ARG A 149 5.26 4.75 3.81
CA ARG A 149 6.54 5.12 4.43
C ARG A 149 6.76 4.35 5.74
N VAL A 150 5.73 4.19 6.55
CA VAL A 150 5.81 3.48 7.84
C VAL A 150 5.92 1.98 7.62
N ALA A 151 5.14 1.39 6.71
CA ALA A 151 5.31 -0.02 6.32
C ALA A 151 6.75 -0.33 5.88
N PHE A 152 7.34 0.52 5.03
CA PHE A 152 8.73 0.39 4.58
C PHE A 152 9.73 0.40 5.74
N LEU A 153 9.59 1.34 6.68
CA LEU A 153 10.49 1.46 7.83
C LEU A 153 10.40 0.24 8.74
N ILE A 154 9.18 -0.24 9.01
CA ILE A 154 8.96 -1.43 9.83
C ILE A 154 9.50 -2.67 9.13
N ALA A 155 9.24 -2.84 7.83
CA ALA A 155 9.78 -3.95 7.05
C ALA A 155 11.31 -3.98 7.06
N LYS A 156 11.96 -2.81 6.91
CA LYS A 156 13.41 -2.67 7.06
C LYS A 156 13.92 -3.04 8.45
N ALA A 157 13.19 -2.67 9.50
CA ALA A 157 13.56 -3.03 10.87
C ALA A 157 13.53 -4.55 11.06
N PHE A 158 12.45 -5.23 10.67
CA PHE A 158 12.34 -6.68 10.72
C PHE A 158 13.44 -7.41 9.94
N LYS A 159 13.90 -6.85 8.82
CA LYS A 159 15.04 -7.39 8.07
C LYS A 159 16.34 -7.37 8.87
N ARG A 160 16.61 -6.28 9.61
CA ARG A 160 17.87 -6.13 10.38
C ARG A 160 17.93 -7.07 11.58
N PHE A 161 16.82 -7.28 12.28
CA PHE A 161 16.78 -8.14 13.48
C PHE A 161 16.96 -9.64 13.20
N LYS A 162 16.66 -10.12 11.98
CA LYS A 162 16.90 -11.53 11.60
C LYS A 162 18.37 -11.86 11.30
N HIS A 163 19.25 -10.85 11.17
CA HIS A 163 20.69 -11.06 10.95
C HIS A 163 21.51 -11.13 12.25
N SER A 164 20.90 -10.86 13.41
CA SER A 164 21.59 -10.86 14.72
C SER A 164 21.40 -12.16 15.52
N THR A 165 20.75 -13.19 14.95
CA THR A 165 20.48 -14.47 15.62
C THR A 165 20.82 -15.67 14.74
N SER A 166 21.93 -15.59 14.00
CA SER A 166 22.50 -16.69 13.23
C SER A 166 23.96 -16.84 13.57
#